data_AF-A0A535GHL4-F1
#
_entry.id   AF-A0A535GHL4-F1
#
_cell.length_a   1.000
_cell.length_b   1.000
_cell.length_c   1.000
_cell.angle_alpha   90.00
_cell.angle_beta   90.00
_cell.angle_gamma   90.00
#
_symmetry.space_group_name_H-M   'P 1'
#
loop_
_entity.id
_entity.type
_entity.pdbx_description
1 polymer ?
#
loop_
_entity_poly.entity_id
_entity_poly.type
_entity_poly.pdbx_seq_one_letter_code
_entity_poly.pdbx_strand_id
1 'polypeptide(L)'
;MPSHRAAAIVLAAGLGLAACGQCGGSTAAPSGGGQNLVFTGPAAGTLTTAKTGCEIFTASTQLNYLLTGTLSGKQLTFNIQVNSGYKGPGDYPVGSILDSGSNLRLQIGDYVGSSTTGAGTLTIDREERSGSVDAELSGGEHVKGSFRCDQVKTE
;
A
#
# COMPACT_ATOMS: atom_id res chain seq x y z
N MET A 1 -71.48 -9.32 -36.72
CA MET A 1 -71.18 -8.97 -38.12
C MET A 1 -70.12 -7.87 -38.12
N PRO A 2 -69.22 -7.88 -39.12
CA PRO A 2 -67.77 -7.65 -39.03
C PRO A 2 -67.46 -6.13 -38.90
N SER A 3 -66.25 -5.61 -38.72
CA SER A 3 -65.00 -5.92 -39.41
C SER A 3 -63.92 -4.98 -38.87
N HIS A 4 -62.75 -5.54 -38.55
CA HIS A 4 -61.38 -5.07 -38.76
C HIS A 4 -61.07 -3.56 -38.60
N ARG A 5 -60.04 -3.19 -37.84
CA ARG A 5 -58.64 -3.51 -38.16
C ARG A 5 -57.76 -3.66 -36.92
N ALA A 6 -57.04 -4.78 -36.91
CA ALA A 6 -55.85 -5.00 -36.10
C ALA A 6 -54.60 -4.73 -36.94
N ALA A 7 -53.63 -4.05 -36.34
CA ALA A 7 -52.22 -4.37 -36.44
C ALA A 7 -51.62 -3.87 -35.11
N ALA A 8 -51.75 -4.67 -34.05
CA ALA A 8 -50.83 -5.74 -33.70
C ALA A 8 -49.46 -5.17 -33.27
N ILE A 9 -49.22 -5.01 -31.96
CA ILE A 9 -48.75 -6.07 -31.02
C ILE A 9 -47.21 -6.11 -31.14
N VAL A 10 -46.37 -5.89 -30.12
CA VAL A 10 -46.35 -6.36 -28.71
C VAL A 10 -44.86 -6.34 -28.30
N LEU A 11 -44.36 -6.43 -27.06
CA LEU A 11 -44.75 -6.37 -25.65
C LEU A 11 -43.39 -6.14 -24.94
N ALA A 12 -43.36 -5.34 -23.87
CA ALA A 12 -43.22 -5.78 -22.47
C ALA A 12 -41.85 -6.39 -22.10
N ALA A 13 -41.37 -6.31 -20.87
CA ALA A 13 -42.04 -6.18 -19.59
C ALA A 13 -41.14 -5.35 -18.65
N GLY A 14 -41.66 -4.57 -17.71
CA GLY A 14 -42.34 -5.03 -16.50
C GLY A 14 -41.35 -4.86 -15.34
N LEU A 15 -41.44 -3.76 -14.58
CA LEU A 15 -42.12 -3.66 -13.28
C LEU A 15 -41.41 -4.38 -12.14
N GLY A 16 -40.99 -3.61 -11.13
CA GLY A 16 -40.58 -4.15 -9.84
C GLY A 16 -39.97 -3.10 -8.91
N LEU A 17 -40.80 -2.21 -8.34
CA LEU A 17 -40.47 -1.52 -7.09
C LEU A 17 -40.61 -2.53 -5.94
N ALA A 18 -39.52 -2.79 -5.22
CA ALA A 18 -39.57 -3.39 -3.89
C ALA A 18 -38.45 -2.78 -3.03
N ALA A 19 -38.85 -2.14 -1.94
CA ALA A 19 -37.95 -1.68 -0.90
C ALA A 19 -37.43 -2.88 -0.09
N CYS A 20 -36.11 -2.95 0.08
CA CYS A 20 -35.46 -3.71 1.15
C CYS A 20 -34.57 -2.74 1.90
N GLY A 21 -34.87 -2.54 3.18
CA GLY A 21 -34.01 -1.82 4.10
C GLY A 21 -32.73 -2.59 4.44
N GLN A 22 -31.76 -1.84 4.94
CA GLN A 22 -30.64 -2.22 5.81
C GLN A 22 -29.74 -3.41 5.39
N CYS A 23 -28.43 -3.16 5.46
CA CYS A 23 -27.31 -4.11 5.36
C CYS A 23 -26.72 -4.34 3.96
N GLY A 24 -26.43 -3.27 3.23
CA GLY A 24 -25.37 -3.27 2.22
C GLY A 24 -24.14 -2.65 2.85
N GLY A 25 -23.24 -3.47 3.38
CA GLY A 25 -22.00 -3.00 3.99
C GLY A 25 -21.30 -2.01 3.05
N SER A 26 -20.85 -0.89 3.60
CA SER A 26 -19.80 -0.11 2.99
C SER A 26 -18.57 -1.02 2.92
N THR A 27 -18.47 -1.85 1.89
CA THR A 27 -17.17 -2.24 1.38
C THR A 27 -16.58 -0.94 0.91
N ALA A 28 -15.90 -0.25 1.83
CA ALA A 28 -14.92 0.75 1.46
C ALA A 28 -14.15 0.15 0.30
N ALA A 29 -14.23 0.80 -0.86
CA ALA A 29 -13.35 0.46 -1.96
C ALA A 29 -11.93 0.38 -1.37
N PRO A 30 -11.13 -0.66 -1.68
CA PRO A 30 -9.77 -0.65 -1.23
C PRO A 30 -9.12 0.63 -1.76
N SER A 31 -8.78 1.54 -0.85
CA SER A 31 -8.07 2.79 -1.10
C SER A 31 -6.63 2.57 -1.56
N GLY A 32 -6.26 1.32 -1.91
CA GLY A 32 -4.93 0.93 -2.36
C GLY A 32 -4.68 1.23 -3.82
N GLY A 33 -4.62 2.51 -4.18
CA GLY A 33 -4.20 2.99 -5.50
C GLY A 33 -3.13 4.06 -5.35
N GLY A 34 -1.87 3.67 -5.13
CA GLY A 34 -0.78 4.65 -5.03
C GLY A 34 0.63 4.09 -4.81
N GLN A 35 0.77 2.80 -4.52
CA GLN A 35 2.07 2.16 -4.34
C GLN A 35 2.50 1.38 -5.58
N ASN A 36 3.80 1.41 -5.84
CA ASN A 36 4.47 0.64 -6.88
C ASN A 36 5.89 0.35 -6.37
N LEU A 37 6.03 -0.73 -5.61
CA LEU A 37 7.33 -1.21 -5.12
C LEU A 37 7.76 -2.43 -5.92
N VAL A 38 8.89 -2.32 -6.59
CA VAL A 38 9.51 -3.40 -7.35
C VAL A 38 10.59 -4.04 -6.48
N PHE A 39 10.45 -5.33 -6.26
CA PHE A 39 11.37 -6.21 -5.55
C PHE A 39 12.13 -7.02 -6.60
N THR A 40 13.46 -7.04 -6.51
CA THR A 40 14.32 -7.85 -7.37
C THR A 40 15.29 -8.64 -6.52
N GLY A 41 15.32 -9.97 -6.70
CA GLY A 41 16.09 -10.87 -5.85
C GLY A 41 15.27 -12.06 -5.36
N PRO A 42 15.61 -12.65 -4.19
CA PRO A 42 14.89 -13.78 -3.60
C PRO A 42 13.37 -13.59 -3.42
N ALA A 43 12.91 -12.34 -3.29
CA ALA A 43 11.52 -11.95 -3.10
C ALA A 43 10.91 -11.22 -4.32
N ALA A 44 11.42 -11.51 -5.53
CA ALA A 44 11.07 -10.77 -6.74
C ALA A 44 9.55 -10.64 -6.99
N GLY A 45 9.14 -9.43 -7.40
CA GLY A 45 7.78 -9.12 -7.78
C GLY A 45 7.47 -7.63 -7.69
N THR A 46 6.25 -7.24 -8.05
CA THR A 46 5.79 -5.85 -7.92
C THR A 46 4.59 -5.76 -6.99
N LEU A 47 4.74 -5.02 -5.90
CA LEU A 47 3.66 -4.74 -4.96
C LEU A 47 2.94 -3.46 -5.37
N THR A 48 1.81 -3.62 -6.05
CA THR A 48 0.93 -2.52 -6.47
C THR A 48 -0.21 -2.25 -5.47
N THR A 49 -0.41 -3.17 -4.51
CA THR A 49 -1.51 -3.10 -3.54
C THR A 49 -1.07 -3.69 -2.20
N ALA A 50 -1.20 -2.92 -1.12
CA ALA A 50 -1.00 -3.38 0.24
C ALA A 50 -1.81 -2.50 1.20
N LYS A 51 -2.09 -3.00 2.40
CA LYS A 51 -2.52 -2.17 3.52
C LYS A 51 -1.32 -1.42 4.06
N THR A 52 -1.49 -0.14 4.35
CA THR A 52 -0.42 0.74 4.83
C THR A 52 -0.80 1.38 6.15
N GLY A 53 -0.03 1.14 7.20
CA GLY A 53 -0.09 1.88 8.46
C GLY A 53 1.08 2.84 8.56
N CYS A 54 0.83 4.10 8.90
CA CYS A 54 1.83 5.16 8.86
C CYS A 54 1.73 6.00 10.13
N GLU A 55 2.80 5.99 10.91
CA GLU A 55 2.81 6.46 12.30
C GLU A 55 4.07 7.29 12.53
N ILE A 56 3.87 8.50 13.06
CA ILE A 56 4.94 9.35 13.60
C ILE A 56 4.90 9.17 15.12
N PHE A 57 5.97 8.59 15.68
CA PHE A 57 6.07 8.26 17.09
C PHE A 57 6.75 9.38 17.92
N THR A 58 6.66 9.23 19.24
CA THR A 58 6.82 10.26 20.28
C THR A 58 8.00 11.22 20.06
N ALA A 59 7.74 12.51 20.34
CA ALA A 59 8.58 13.68 20.03
C ALA A 59 8.74 14.02 18.53
N SER A 60 8.00 13.35 17.63
CA SER A 60 8.05 13.58 16.18
C SER A 60 9.43 13.32 15.56
N THR A 61 10.26 12.49 16.20
CA THR A 61 11.61 12.15 15.73
C THR A 61 11.70 10.76 15.11
N GLN A 62 10.60 10.01 15.12
CA GLN A 62 10.52 8.66 14.58
C GLN A 62 9.36 8.58 13.61
N LEU A 63 9.55 7.81 12.55
CA LEU A 63 8.56 7.59 11.51
C LEU A 63 8.54 6.11 11.15
N ASN A 64 7.36 5.57 10.92
CA ASN A 64 7.16 4.19 10.56
C ASN A 64 6.11 4.06 9.46
N TYR A 65 6.47 3.34 8.40
CA TYR A 65 5.55 2.82 7.41
C TYR A 65 5.54 1.30 7.49
N LEU A 66 4.35 0.74 7.68
CA LEU A 66 4.12 -0.70 7.67
C LEU A 66 3.21 -1.06 6.51
N LEU A 67 3.77 -1.73 5.51
CA LEU A 67 3.05 -2.24 4.37
C LEU A 67 2.81 -3.74 4.55
N THR A 68 1.55 -4.17 4.49
CA THR A 68 1.17 -5.58 4.60
C THR A 68 0.27 -5.99 3.44
N GLY A 69 0.59 -7.09 2.79
CA GLY A 69 -0.14 -7.52 1.61
C GLY A 69 0.23 -8.94 1.19
N THR A 70 0.00 -9.22 -0.08
CA THR A 70 0.36 -10.49 -0.71
C THR A 70 1.13 -10.20 -1.98
N LEU A 71 2.26 -10.89 -2.17
CA LEU A 71 3.05 -10.84 -3.40
C LEU A 71 3.30 -12.28 -3.85
N SER A 72 2.95 -12.59 -5.11
CA SER A 72 3.12 -13.94 -5.67
C SER A 72 2.51 -15.06 -4.81
N GLY A 73 1.35 -14.79 -4.18
CA GLY A 73 0.64 -15.73 -3.31
C GLY A 73 1.23 -15.87 -1.89
N LYS A 74 2.29 -15.14 -1.55
CA LYS A 74 2.91 -15.14 -0.22
C LYS A 74 2.56 -13.87 0.55
N GLN A 75 2.28 -14.01 1.83
CA GLN A 75 2.08 -12.85 2.70
C GLN A 75 3.39 -12.06 2.79
N LEU A 76 3.28 -10.75 2.64
CA LEU A 76 4.38 -9.80 2.69
C LEU A 76 4.13 -8.81 3.82
N THR A 77 5.17 -8.57 4.62
CA THR A 77 5.28 -7.45 5.55
C THR A 77 6.54 -6.69 5.20
N PHE A 78 6.40 -5.43 4.82
CA PHE A 78 7.51 -4.53 4.54
C PHE A 78 7.44 -3.33 5.46
N ASN A 79 8.50 -3.14 6.24
CA ASN A 79 8.60 -2.08 7.22
C ASN A 79 9.69 -1.10 6.82
N ILE A 80 9.37 0.19 6.85
CA ILE A 80 10.26 1.31 6.57
C ILE A 80 10.23 2.19 7.81
N GLN A 81 11.36 2.33 8.50
CA GLN A 81 11.39 3.04 9.77
C GLN A 81 12.55 4.02 9.82
N VAL A 82 12.27 5.28 10.16
CA VAL A 82 13.28 6.24 10.62
C VAL A 82 13.37 6.09 12.13
N ASN A 83 14.44 5.45 12.62
CA ASN A 83 14.58 5.08 14.03
C ASN A 83 14.77 6.28 14.96
N SER A 84 15.37 7.36 14.44
CA SER A 84 15.55 8.61 15.14
C SER A 84 15.87 9.72 14.15
N GLY A 85 15.69 10.98 14.55
CA GLY A 85 16.06 12.12 13.73
C GLY A 85 15.20 12.31 12.49
N TYR A 86 13.96 11.83 12.48
CA TYR A 86 12.94 12.29 11.54
C TYR A 86 12.79 13.81 11.66
N LYS A 87 12.81 14.51 10.52
CA LYS A 87 12.79 15.99 10.42
C LYS A 87 11.69 16.49 9.49
N GLY A 88 10.73 15.62 9.13
CA GLY A 88 9.73 15.91 8.12
C GLY A 88 10.12 15.39 6.72
N PRO A 89 9.51 15.94 5.66
CA PRO A 89 9.81 15.59 4.28
C PRO A 89 11.28 15.77 3.91
N GLY A 90 11.80 14.90 3.05
CA GLY A 90 13.18 14.94 2.58
C GLY A 90 13.82 13.56 2.43
N ASP A 91 15.12 13.58 2.17
CA ASP A 91 15.91 12.37 1.94
C ASP A 91 16.57 11.89 3.23
N TYR A 92 16.48 10.57 3.44
CA TYR A 92 17.03 9.84 4.57
C TYR A 92 17.95 8.75 4.03
N PRO A 93 19.21 8.67 4.49
CA PRO A 93 20.05 7.53 4.15
C PRO A 93 19.45 6.25 4.74
N VAL A 94 19.44 5.20 3.93
CA VAL A 94 19.07 3.85 4.38
C VAL A 94 20.31 3.20 4.97
N GLY A 95 20.18 2.77 6.22
CA GLY A 95 21.21 2.14 7.02
C GLY A 95 20.71 0.88 7.71
N SER A 96 21.53 0.40 8.64
CA SER A 96 21.15 -0.63 9.60
C SER A 96 20.31 -0.02 10.74
N ILE A 97 19.68 -0.88 11.54
CA ILE A 97 18.97 -0.47 12.75
C ILE A 97 19.88 0.27 13.76
N LEU A 98 21.20 0.09 13.68
CA LEU A 98 22.18 0.71 14.58
C LEU A 98 22.59 2.12 14.13
N ASP A 99 22.34 2.48 12.86
CA ASP A 99 22.90 3.70 12.26
C ASP A 99 22.10 4.97 12.57
N SER A 100 21.12 4.90 13.48
CA SER A 100 20.22 6.01 13.86
C SER A 100 19.33 6.54 12.71
N GLY A 101 19.59 6.14 11.46
CA GLY A 101 18.89 6.57 10.25
C GLY A 101 17.66 5.73 9.91
N SER A 102 17.30 5.75 8.62
CA SER A 102 16.20 4.92 8.11
C SER A 102 16.66 3.47 7.94
N ASN A 103 15.81 2.50 8.27
CA ASN A 103 16.07 1.09 8.05
C ASN A 103 14.84 0.44 7.43
N LEU A 104 15.09 -0.62 6.68
CA LEU A 104 14.09 -1.37 5.95
C LEU A 104 14.14 -2.82 6.39
N ARG A 105 12.97 -3.43 6.55
CA ARG A 105 12.85 -4.87 6.80
C ARG A 105 11.72 -5.47 5.97
N LEU A 106 12.06 -6.41 5.11
CA LEU A 106 11.13 -7.20 4.30
C LEU A 106 11.00 -8.61 4.87
N GLN A 107 9.78 -9.10 4.99
CA GLN A 107 9.48 -10.49 5.30
C GLN A 107 8.42 -11.00 4.32
N ILE A 108 8.73 -12.09 3.61
CA ILE A 108 7.82 -12.72 2.65
C ILE A 108 8.10 -14.23 2.53
N GLY A 109 7.11 -15.04 2.89
CA GLY A 109 7.31 -16.48 3.07
C GLY A 109 8.48 -16.73 4.04
N ASP A 110 9.48 -17.50 3.60
CA ASP A 110 10.67 -17.84 4.39
C ASP A 110 11.80 -16.80 4.26
N TYR A 111 11.67 -15.83 3.35
CA TYR A 111 12.68 -14.79 3.17
C TYR A 111 12.49 -13.67 4.18
N VAL A 112 13.58 -13.28 4.85
CA VAL A 112 13.68 -12.09 5.68
C VAL A 112 14.91 -11.30 5.24
N GLY A 113 14.69 -10.06 4.82
CA GLY A 113 15.70 -9.13 4.37
C GLY A 113 15.73 -7.88 5.23
N SER A 114 16.92 -7.39 5.57
CA SER A 114 17.09 -6.11 6.24
C SER A 114 18.15 -5.25 5.55
N SER A 115 17.99 -3.94 5.59
CA SER A 115 19.00 -3.00 5.08
C SER A 115 20.24 -2.94 5.99
N THR A 116 21.37 -2.55 5.41
CA THR A 116 22.65 -2.30 6.09
C THR A 116 23.12 -0.85 5.86
N THR A 117 24.19 -0.43 6.53
CA THR A 117 24.77 0.91 6.36
C THR A 117 25.06 1.21 4.90
N GLY A 118 24.52 2.31 4.38
CA GLY A 118 24.75 2.75 2.99
C GLY A 118 23.96 1.94 1.95
N ALA A 119 22.89 1.26 2.37
CA ALA A 119 22.07 0.43 1.48
C ALA A 119 21.29 1.22 0.43
N GLY A 120 21.09 2.52 0.60
CA GLY A 120 20.36 3.33 -0.37
C GLY A 120 19.73 4.59 0.21
N THR A 121 18.62 5.01 -0.38
CA THR A 121 17.92 6.26 -0.01
C THR A 121 16.43 6.02 0.17
N LEU A 122 15.87 6.68 1.19
CA LEU A 122 14.45 6.83 1.45
C LEU A 122 14.09 8.30 1.27
N THR A 123 13.14 8.62 0.40
CA THR A 123 12.61 9.98 0.24
C THR A 123 11.20 10.03 0.79
N ILE A 124 10.92 10.98 1.68
CA ILE A 124 9.58 11.27 2.20
C ILE A 124 9.03 12.51 1.51
N ASP A 125 7.85 12.38 0.91
CA ASP A 125 7.20 13.47 0.20
C ASP A 125 6.63 14.52 1.16
N ARG A 126 6.31 15.70 0.62
CA ARG A 126 5.78 16.85 1.38
C ARG A 126 4.54 16.54 2.23
N GLU A 127 3.72 15.59 1.78
CA GLU A 127 2.48 15.22 2.44
C GLU A 127 2.68 14.20 3.57
N GLU A 128 3.92 13.74 3.79
CA GLU A 128 4.37 12.75 4.81
C GLU A 128 3.69 11.37 4.73
N ARG A 129 2.65 11.24 3.91
CA ARG A 129 1.90 10.01 3.66
C ARG A 129 2.45 9.20 2.48
N SER A 130 3.47 9.67 1.80
CA SER A 130 4.05 8.98 0.65
C SER A 130 5.54 9.23 0.55
N GLY A 131 6.18 8.39 -0.24
CA GLY A 131 7.60 8.50 -0.47
C GLY A 131 8.07 7.51 -1.52
N SER A 132 9.39 7.46 -1.66
CA SER A 132 10.06 6.50 -2.51
C SER A 132 11.26 5.88 -1.79
N VAL A 133 11.62 4.68 -2.21
CA VAL A 133 12.78 3.96 -1.72
C VAL A 133 13.57 3.42 -2.91
N ASP A 134 14.89 3.39 -2.78
CA ASP A 134 15.81 2.67 -3.65
C ASP A 134 16.91 2.13 -2.74
N ALA A 135 16.86 0.84 -2.42
CA ALA A 135 17.73 0.25 -1.40
C ALA A 135 17.96 -1.25 -1.54
N GLU A 136 19.16 -1.66 -1.14
CA GLU A 136 19.57 -3.06 -0.99
C GLU A 136 19.17 -3.62 0.37
N LEU A 137 18.77 -4.89 0.38
CA LEU A 137 18.49 -5.70 1.56
C LEU A 137 19.40 -6.93 1.55
N SER A 138 19.63 -7.51 2.72
CA SER A 138 20.45 -8.71 2.89
C SER A 138 20.02 -9.87 1.97
N GLY A 139 20.99 -10.64 1.48
CA GLY A 139 20.71 -11.77 0.59
C GLY A 139 20.55 -11.39 -0.90
N GLY A 140 20.90 -10.16 -1.28
CA GLY A 140 20.88 -9.71 -2.67
C GLY A 140 19.47 -9.33 -3.16
N GLU A 141 18.61 -8.91 -2.24
CA GLU A 141 17.30 -8.36 -2.57
C GLU A 141 17.39 -6.85 -2.71
N HIS A 142 16.78 -6.28 -3.73
CA HIS A 142 16.73 -4.85 -3.97
C HIS A 142 15.27 -4.40 -4.09
N VAL A 143 14.94 -3.30 -3.40
CA VAL A 143 13.61 -2.68 -3.46
C VAL A 143 13.71 -1.29 -4.05
N LYS A 144 12.85 -1.01 -5.03
CA LYS A 144 12.75 0.31 -5.66
C LYS A 144 11.31 0.70 -5.95
N GLY A 145 10.96 1.94 -5.66
CA GLY A 145 9.73 2.54 -6.14
C GLY A 145 9.01 3.38 -5.09
N SER A 146 7.71 3.58 -5.28
CA SER A 146 6.91 4.50 -4.45
C SER A 146 5.96 3.74 -3.54
N PHE A 147 5.72 4.32 -2.37
CA PHE A 147 4.70 3.86 -1.43
C PHE A 147 3.80 5.02 -1.01
N ARG A 148 2.59 4.68 -0.58
CA ARG A 148 1.61 5.65 -0.10
C ARG A 148 0.73 5.07 0.97
N CYS A 149 0.39 5.93 1.92
CA CYS A 149 -0.55 5.74 2.99
C CYS A 149 -1.84 6.47 2.72
N ASP A 150 -2.93 5.91 3.25
CA ASP A 150 -4.22 6.59 3.30
C ASP A 150 -4.21 7.72 4.34
N GLN A 151 -3.57 7.49 5.49
CA GLN A 151 -3.48 8.43 6.60
C GLN A 151 -2.16 8.28 7.34
N VAL A 152 -1.65 9.41 7.87
CA VAL A 152 -0.57 9.45 8.86
C VAL A 152 -1.21 9.68 10.23
N LYS A 153 -0.85 8.84 11.20
CA LYS A 153 -1.22 9.03 12.60
C LYS A 153 -0.05 9.67 13.35
N THR A 154 -0.36 10.48 14.34
CA THR A 154 0.60 11.08 15.24
C THR A 154 0.25 10.64 16.66
N GLU A 155 1.22 10.06 17.36
CA GLU A 155 1.07 9.61 18.77
C GLU A 155 1.90 10.45 19.74
#